data_AF-A0AAV0RX41-F1
#
_entry.id   AF-A0AAV0RX41-F1
#
_cell.length_a   1.000
_cell.length_b   1.000
_cell.length_c   1.000
_cell.angle_alpha   90.00
_cell.angle_beta   90.00
_cell.angle_gamma   90.00
#
_symmetry.space_group_name_H-M   'P 1'
#
loop_
_entity.id
_entity.type
_entity.pdbx_description
1 polymer ?
#
loop_
_entity_poly.entity_id
_entity_poly.type
_entity_poly.pdbx_seq_one_letter_code
_entity_poly.pdbx_strand_id
1 'polypeptide(L)' 'MKEQDIGGSTSTKNFIPFGGGMRTCVGAEYSKALMAVFLHVLVTKYRWKKVKRGRIYRAPTLQFGDGYFIHISRKND' A
#
# COMPACT_ATOMS: atom_id res chain seq x y z
N MET A 1 -38.50 -4.72 -0.46
CA MET A 1 -37.55 -3.90 0.30
C MET A 1 -36.44 -3.52 -0.67
N LYS A 2 -36.36 -2.24 -1.06
CA LYS A 2 -35.37 -1.71 -2.02
C LYS A 2 -34.14 -1.29 -1.21
N GLU A 3 -32.97 -1.71 -1.63
CA GLU A 3 -31.73 -1.00 -1.31
C GLU A 3 -31.25 -0.34 -2.62
N GLN A 4 -31.33 0.98 -2.67
CA GLN A 4 -30.73 1.80 -3.72
C GLN A 4 -29.43 2.37 -3.16
N ASP A 5 -28.28 1.86 -3.61
CA ASP A 5 -27.00 2.55 -3.43
C ASP A 5 -26.55 3.16 -4.76
N ILE A 6 -26.97 4.43 -4.88
CA ILE A 6 -26.32 5.59 -5.49
C ILE A 6 -25.02 5.33 -6.28
N GLY A 7 -25.03 5.77 -7.55
CA GLY A 7 -23.84 6.38 -8.18
C GLY A 7 -23.06 5.53 -9.17
N GLY A 8 -23.72 4.98 -10.20
CA GLY A 8 -23.06 4.39 -11.36
C GLY A 8 -22.40 5.42 -12.28
N SER A 9 -21.42 6.18 -11.77
CA SER A 9 -20.38 6.70 -12.67
C SER A 9 -19.60 5.49 -13.19
N THR A 10 -19.36 5.43 -14.50
CA THR A 10 -18.47 4.45 -15.14
C THR A 10 -17.02 4.71 -14.70
N SER A 11 -16.75 4.55 -13.41
CA SER A 11 -15.41 4.65 -12.85
C SER A 11 -14.61 3.44 -13.31
N THR A 12 -13.45 3.70 -13.89
CA THR A 12 -12.54 2.75 -14.50
C THR A 12 -12.21 1.61 -13.53
N LYS A 13 -12.79 0.41 -13.74
CA LYS A 13 -12.59 -0.81 -12.93
C LYS A 13 -11.19 -1.43 -13.05
N ASN A 14 -10.18 -0.66 -13.47
CA ASN A 14 -8.84 -1.14 -13.78
C ASN A 14 -7.95 -1.30 -12.52
N PHE A 15 -8.39 -0.80 -11.36
CA PHE A 15 -7.61 -0.83 -10.13
C PHE A 15 -8.40 -1.47 -8.98
N ILE A 16 -8.14 -2.75 -8.71
CA ILE A 16 -8.83 -3.56 -7.68
C ILE A 16 -7.84 -4.26 -6.73
N PRO A 17 -6.91 -3.54 -6.07
CA PRO A 17 -5.84 -4.13 -5.24
C PRO A 17 -6.37 -4.85 -3.98
N PHE A 18 -7.60 -4.56 -3.58
CA PHE A 18 -8.26 -5.13 -2.40
C PHE A 18 -9.46 -6.02 -2.77
N GLY A 19 -9.55 -6.46 -4.03
CA GLY A 19 -10.73 -7.15 -4.57
C GLY A 19 -11.86 -6.19 -4.92
N GLY A 20 -13.07 -6.73 -5.10
CA GLY A 20 -14.27 -5.97 -5.46
C GLY A 20 -15.57 -6.74 -5.18
N GLY A 21 -16.70 -6.02 -5.17
CA GLY A 21 -18.02 -6.58 -4.86
C GLY A 21 -18.15 -7.04 -3.40
N MET A 22 -18.94 -8.09 -3.17
CA MET A 22 -19.22 -8.64 -1.83
C MET A 22 -17.98 -9.23 -1.12
N ARG A 23 -16.88 -9.44 -1.84
CA ARG A 23 -15.62 -10.01 -1.31
C ARG A 23 -14.49 -8.98 -1.28
N THR A 24 -14.82 -7.70 -1.17
CA THR A 24 -13.82 -6.65 -0.95
C THR A 24 -13.13 -6.85 0.40
N CYS A 25 -11.82 -6.61 0.48
CA CYS A 25 -11.06 -6.74 1.71
C CYS A 25 -11.63 -5.84 2.82
N VAL A 26 -12.09 -6.45 3.92
CA VAL A 26 -12.63 -5.75 5.09
C VAL A 26 -11.59 -4.81 5.72
N GLY A 27 -10.29 -5.10 5.54
CA GLY A 27 -9.18 -4.28 5.99
C GLY A 27 -8.71 -3.20 5.00
N ALA A 28 -9.43 -2.92 3.92
CA ALA A 28 -8.98 -1.98 2.88
C ALA A 28 -8.76 -0.56 3.44
N GLU A 29 -9.72 -0.02 4.17
CA GLU A 29 -9.62 1.34 4.73
C GLU A 29 -8.56 1.43 5.84
N TYR A 30 -8.46 0.39 6.68
CA TYR A 30 -7.39 0.30 7.67
C TYR A 30 -6.00 0.28 7.01
N SER A 31 -5.83 -0.53 5.95
CA SER A 31 -4.55 -0.63 5.23
C SER A 31 -4.16 0.70 4.60
N LYS A 32 -5.12 1.43 4.02
CA LYS A 32 -4.89 2.77 3.47
C LYS A 32 -4.44 3.74 4.55
N ALA A 33 -5.14 3.79 5.69
CA ALA A 33 -4.79 4.67 6.80
C ALA A 33 -3.40 4.33 7.37
N LEU A 34 -3.12 3.04 7.58
CA LEU A 34 -1.82 2.55 8.06
C LEU A 34 -0.68 2.98 7.12
N MET A 35 -0.84 2.76 5.81
CA MET A 35 0.15 3.18 4.82
C MET A 35 0.32 4.70 4.78
N ALA A 36 -0.77 5.47 4.84
CA ALA A 36 -0.71 6.93 4.85
C ALA A 36 0.06 7.47 6.06
N VAL A 37 -0.23 6.95 7.26
CA VAL A 37 0.46 7.35 8.49
C VAL A 37 1.93 6.92 8.45
N PHE A 38 2.23 5.69 8.04
CA PHE A 38 3.60 5.21 7.89
C PHE A 38 4.40 6.11 6.95
N LEU A 39 3.86 6.41 5.76
CA LEU A 39 4.51 7.27 4.78
C LEU A 39 4.66 8.69 5.31
N HIS A 40 3.64 9.26 5.97
CA HIS A 40 3.72 10.58 6.57
C HIS A 40 4.90 10.67 7.55
N VAL A 41 5.02 9.73 8.49
CA VAL A 41 6.12 9.71 9.46
C VAL A 41 7.47 9.52 8.76
N LEU A 42 7.54 8.57 7.82
CA LEU A 42 8.77 8.27 7.08
C LEU A 42 9.30 9.50 6.33
N VAL A 43 8.45 10.26 5.63
CA VAL A 43 8.90 11.40 4.81
C VAL A 43 9.06 12.71 5.59
N THR A 44 8.35 12.88 6.71
CA THR A 44 8.41 14.11 7.51
C THR A 44 9.52 14.08 8.55
N LYS A 45 9.79 12.92 9.15
CA LYS A 45 10.75 12.78 10.26
C LYS A 45 12.08 12.17 9.85
N TYR A 46 12.11 11.38 8.77
CA TYR A 46 13.27 10.60 8.39
C TYR A 46 13.75 10.88 6.95
N ARG A 47 14.99 10.47 6.70
CA ARG A 47 15.59 10.32 5.37
C ARG A 47 16.05 8.88 5.23
N TRP A 48 16.01 8.36 4.00
CA TRP A 48 16.51 7.02 3.73
C TRP A 48 17.44 7.01 2.52
N LYS A 49 18.45 6.14 2.58
CA LYS A 49 19.33 5.82 1.45
C LYS A 49 19.18 4.34 1.12
N LYS A 50 19.08 4.04 -0.18
CA LYS A 50 19.05 2.67 -0.68
C LYS A 50 20.46 2.07 -0.56
N VAL A 51 20.58 0.94 0.13
CA VAL A 51 21.86 0.25 0.31
C VAL A 51 21.97 -0.90 -0.67
N LYS A 52 21.01 -1.82 -0.65
CA LYS A 52 21.00 -3.01 -1.51
C LYS A 52 19.57 -3.41 -1.85
N ARG A 53 19.33 -3.74 -3.12
CA ARG A 53 18.05 -4.24 -3.61
C ARG A 53 18.19 -5.71 -3.98
N GLY A 54 17.47 -6.56 -3.27
CA GLY A 54 17.27 -7.95 -3.66
C GLY A 54 16.33 -8.08 -4.85
N ARG A 55 16.33 -9.27 -5.45
CA ARG A 55 15.44 -9.60 -6.58
C ARG A 55 13.99 -9.55 -6.12
N ILE A 56 13.16 -8.84 -6.88
CA ILE A 56 11.71 -8.79 -6.64
C ILE A 56 11.08 -9.90 -7.48
N TYR A 57 10.36 -10.80 -6.83
CA TYR A 57 9.64 -11.88 -7.50
C TYR A 57 8.28 -12.10 -6.84
N ARG A 58 7.43 -12.92 -7.45
CA ARG A 58 6.12 -13.29 -6.90
C ARG A 58 6.06 -14.78 -6.68
N ALA A 59 5.67 -15.20 -5.48
CA ALA A 59 5.43 -16.61 -5.17
C ALA A 59 4.61 -16.79 -3.87
N PRO A 60 3.27 -16.90 -3.92
CA PRO A 60 2.34 -16.15 -4.77
C PRO A 60 2.25 -14.66 -4.39
N THR A 61 2.75 -14.29 -3.21
CA THR A 61 2.88 -12.89 -2.74
C THR A 61 4.10 -12.22 -3.34
N LEU A 62 4.13 -10.88 -3.34
CA LEU A 62 5.32 -10.12 -3.73
C LEU A 62 6.40 -10.29 -2.66
N GLN A 63 7.59 -10.72 -3.08
CA GLN A 63 8.71 -10.98 -2.17
C GLN A 63 10.00 -10.28 -2.65
N PHE A 64 10.89 -10.02 -1.70
CA PHE A 64 12.25 -9.53 -1.93
C PHE A 64 13.24 -10.65 -1.57
N GLY A 65 13.80 -11.34 -2.57
CA GLY A 65 14.63 -12.54 -2.36
C GLY A 65 15.78 -12.30 -1.40
N ASP A 66 16.69 -11.40 -1.77
CA ASP A 66 17.82 -11.02 -0.91
C ASP A 66 17.48 -9.83 0.00
N GLY A 67 16.19 -9.54 0.23
CA GLY A 67 15.72 -8.39 1.01
C GLY A 67 15.81 -7.03 0.30
N TYR A 68 15.31 -5.98 0.95
CA TYR A 68 15.46 -4.58 0.49
C TYR A 68 16.05 -3.74 1.62
N PHE A 69 17.36 -3.51 1.54
CA PHE A 69 18.11 -2.84 2.61
C PHE A 69 18.11 -1.33 2.40
N ILE A 70 17.62 -0.62 3.41
CA ILE A 70 17.63 0.84 3.49
C ILE A 70 18.33 1.27 4.77
N HIS A 71 19.10 2.35 4.67
CA HIS A 71 19.66 3.04 5.82
C HIS A 71 18.75 4.24 6.13
N ILE A 72 18.26 4.34 7.37
CA ILE A 72 17.34 5.38 7.81
C ILE A 72 18.07 6.29 8.81
N SER A 73 17.95 7.60 8.62
CA SER A 73 18.43 8.63 9.55
C SER A 73 17.33 9.64 9.83
N ARG A 74 17.39 10.38 10.95
CA ARG A 74 16.49 11.51 11.17
C ARG A 74 16.81 12.63 10.18
N LYS A 75 15.80 13.43 9.86
CA LYS A 75 15.91 14.53 8.89
C LYS A 75 16.57 15.79 9.45
N ASN A 76 16.53 16.00 10.77
CA ASN A 76 17.03 17.20 11.44
C ASN A 76 18.25 16.91 12.33
N ASP A 77 18.94 15.81 12.09
CA ASP A 77 20.26 15.51 12.66
C ASP A 77 21.34 15.83 11.62
#